data_AF-A0A7C2PRA0-F1
#
_entry.id   AF-A0A7C2PRA0-F1
#
_cell.length_a   1.000
_cell.length_b   1.000
_cell.length_c   1.000
_cell.angle_alpha   90.00
_cell.angle_beta   90.00
_cell.angle_gamma   90.00
#
_symmetry.space_group_name_H-M   'P 1'
#
loop_
_entity.id
_entity.type
_entity.pdbx_description
1 polymer ?
#
loop_
_entity_poly.entity_id
_entity_poly.type
_entity_poly.pdbx_seq_one_letter_code
_entity_poly.pdbx_strand_id
1 'polypeptide(L)' 'MSDNNSVSYKCPKCDYLNIWTRDELLQKGQKIVYRQETVDVLEYSVRCKNRDCDHRMRIQISKK' A
#
# COMPACT_ATOMS: atom_id res chain seq x y z
N MET A 1 20.91 -1.47 -8.78
CA MET A 1 19.80 -2.41 -9.02
C MET A 1 18.53 -1.66 -8.65
N SER A 2 17.56 -1.56 -9.55
CA SER A 2 16.41 -0.65 -9.39
C SER A 2 15.41 -1.21 -8.40
N ASP A 3 15.67 -0.96 -7.11
CA ASP A 3 14.74 -1.20 -6.02
C ASP A 3 13.53 -0.28 -6.16
N ASN A 4 12.55 -0.70 -6.96
CA ASN A 4 11.21 -0.11 -7.01
C ASN A 4 10.51 -0.37 -5.68
N ASN A 5 10.98 0.28 -4.62
CA ASN A 5 10.51 0.18 -3.25
C ASN A 5 9.28 1.06 -2.99
N SER A 6 8.62 1.52 -4.06
CA SER A 6 7.44 2.37 -4.02
C SER A 6 6.33 1.81 -4.90
N VAL A 7 5.10 1.90 -4.39
CA VAL A 7 3.88 1.56 -5.10
C VAL A 7 3.18 2.86 -5.46
N SER A 8 2.89 3.04 -6.75
CA SER A 8 2.10 4.17 -7.23
C SER A 8 0.77 3.69 -7.78
N TYR A 9 -0.31 4.39 -7.45
CA TYR A 9 -1.64 4.12 -7.97
C TYR A 9 -2.46 5.41 -8.05
N LYS A 10 -3.37 5.48 -9.02
CA LYS A 10 -4.37 6.55 -9.08
C LYS A 10 -5.55 6.17 -8.19
N CYS A 11 -5.98 7.10 -7.32
CA CYS A 11 -7.14 6.88 -6.49
C CYS A 11 -8.39 6.74 -7.38
N PRO A 12 -9.15 5.63 -7.32
CA PRO A 12 -10.33 5.45 -8.17
C PRO A 12 -11.46 6.44 -7.86
N LYS A 13 -11.43 7.10 -6.69
CA LYS A 13 -12.45 8.09 -6.28
C LYS A 13 -12.13 9.52 -6.71
N CYS A 14 -10.85 9.93 -6.74
CA CYS A 14 -10.47 11.33 -6.98
C CYS A 14 -9.35 11.52 -8.01
N ASP A 15 -8.94 10.45 -8.70
CA ASP A 15 -7.83 10.37 -9.67
C ASP A 15 -6.46 10.85 -9.16
N TYR A 16 -6.34 11.13 -7.85
CA TYR A 16 -5.10 11.61 -7.26
C TYR A 16 -4.02 10.52 -7.32
N LEU A 17 -2.83 10.90 -7.81
CA LEU A 17 -1.68 10.01 -7.86
C LEU A 17 -1.12 9.79 -6.45
N ASN A 18 -1.33 8.59 -5.93
CA ASN A 18 -0.81 8.16 -4.65
C ASN A 18 0.49 7.40 -4.87
N ILE A 19 1.57 7.87 -4.25
CA ILE A 19 2.87 7.19 -4.24
C ILE A 19 3.16 6.82 -2.80
N TRP A 20 3.34 5.54 -2.52
CA TRP A 20 3.61 4.98 -1.20
C TRP A 20 4.92 4.23 -1.23
N THR A 21 5.88 4.61 -0.40
CA THR A 21 7.11 3.80 -0.22
C THR A 21 6.84 2.60 0.70
N ARG A 22 7.70 1.59 0.64
CA ARG A 22 7.66 0.44 1.56
C ARG A 22 7.72 0.89 3.02
N ASP A 23 8.56 1.87 3.33
CA ASP A 23 8.67 2.45 4.68
C ASP A 23 7.38 3.17 5.10
N GLU A 24 6.77 3.94 4.19
CA GLU A 24 5.48 4.58 4.46
C GLU A 24 4.37 3.56 4.66
N LEU A 25 4.36 2.44 3.92
CA LEU A 25 3.41 1.35 4.12
C LEU A 25 3.60 0.69 5.49
N LEU A 26 4.84 0.45 5.90
CA LEU A 26 5.17 -0.13 7.20
C LEU A 26 4.81 0.79 8.37
N GLN A 27 4.99 2.11 8.22
CA GLN A 27 4.72 3.08 9.28
C GLN A 27 3.26 3.54 9.35
N LYS A 28 2.61 3.76 8.20
CA LYS A 28 1.27 4.37 8.10
C LYS A 28 0.19 3.43 7.59
N GLY A 29 0.57 2.36 6.89
CA GLY A 29 -0.37 1.35 6.42
C GLY A 29 -0.87 0.51 7.57
N GLN A 30 -2.18 0.25 7.59
CA GLN A 30 -2.72 -0.76 8.50
C GLN A 30 -2.36 -2.14 7.96
N LYS A 31 -1.48 -2.84 8.66
CA LYS A 31 -1.01 -4.18 8.30
C LYS A 31 -2.14 -5.21 8.47
N ILE A 32 -2.50 -5.85 7.37
CA ILE A 32 -3.40 -7.00 7.28
C ILE A 32 -2.51 -8.20 6.94
N VAL A 33 -2.33 -9.11 7.90
CA VAL A 33 -1.51 -10.31 7.70
C VAL A 33 -2.43 -11.44 7.27
N TYR A 34 -2.34 -11.85 6.00
CA TYR A 34 -2.93 -13.09 5.56
C TYR A 34 -1.93 -14.21 5.77
N ARG A 35 -2.19 -15.06 6.77
CA ARG A 35 -1.38 -16.26 7.01
C ARG A 35 -1.93 -17.38 6.13
N GLN A 36 -1.41 -17.50 4.92
CA GLN A 36 -1.55 -18.73 4.11
C GLN A 36 -0.29 -19.59 4.33
N GLU A 37 -0.47 -20.90 4.47
CA GLU A 37 0.53 -21.88 4.94
C GLU A 37 1.87 -21.89 4.18
N THR A 38 1.98 -21.22 3.03
CA THR A 38 3.14 -21.27 2.14
C THR A 38 3.68 -19.90 1.68
N VAL A 39 2.97 -18.78 1.88
CA VAL A 39 3.45 -17.44 1.47
C VAL A 39 3.00 -16.35 2.45
N ASP A 40 3.97 -15.68 3.08
CA ASP A 40 3.74 -14.48 3.90
C ASP A 40 3.40 -13.29 2.97
N VAL A 41 2.14 -13.15 2.55
CA VAL A 41 1.67 -11.94 1.87
C VAL A 41 1.30 -10.89 2.91
N LEU A 42 2.00 -9.76 2.90
CA LEU A 42 1.68 -8.62 3.75
C LEU A 42 0.78 -7.66 2.96
N GLU A 43 -0.48 -7.52 3.37
CA GLU A 43 -1.39 -6.54 2.80
C GLU A 43 -1.44 -5.29 3.70
N TYR A 44 -1.44 -4.10 3.10
CA TYR A 44 -1.52 -2.83 3.81
C TYR A 44 -2.72 -2.03 3.32
N SER A 45 -3.58 -1.59 4.23
CA SER A 45 -4.64 -0.62 3.91
C SER A 45 -4.13 0.80 4.17
N VAL A 46 -3.98 1.58 3.12
CA VAL A 46 -3.57 3.00 3.16
C VAL A 46 -4.69 3.91 2.71
N ARG A 47 -4.84 5.06 3.38
CA ARG A 47 -5.77 6.12 2.95
C ARG A 47 -5.17 6.87 1.76
N CYS A 48 -6.00 7.37 0.86
CA CYS A 48 -5.56 8.33 -0.15
C CYS A 48 -4.84 9.53 0.51
N LYS A 49 -3.69 9.94 -0.04
CA LYS A 49 -2.90 11.09 0.42
C LYS A 49 -3.60 12.43 0.15
N ASN A 50 -4.57 12.46 -0.77
CA ASN A 50 -5.46 13.60 -0.92
C ASN A 50 -6.35 13.73 0.33
N ARG A 51 -6.24 14.87 1.03
CA ARG A 51 -6.93 15.13 2.31
C ARG A 51 -8.44 15.13 2.18
N ASP A 52 -8.95 15.56 1.02
CA ASP A 52 -10.39 15.61 0.70
C ASP A 52 -10.95 14.24 0.28
N CYS A 53 -10.12 13.19 0.33
CA CYS A 53 -10.51 11.83 0.00
C CYS A 53 -10.36 10.90 1.21
N ASP A 54 -11.43 10.16 1.51
CA ASP A 54 -11.51 9.14 2.53
C ASP A 54 -11.30 7.71 1.99
N HIS A 55 -11.11 7.57 0.68
CA HIS A 55 -10.89 6.28 0.04
C HIS A 55 -9.63 5.61 0.58
N ARG A 56 -9.70 4.30 0.79
CA ARG A 56 -8.58 3.46 1.22
C ARG A 56 -8.27 2.41 0.17
N MET A 57 -7.00 2.27 -0.15
CA MET A 57 -6.50 1.24 -1.06
C MET A 57 -5.81 0.14 -0.28
N ARG A 58 -5.92 -1.10 -0.76
CA ARG A 58 -5.21 -2.27 -0.23
C ARG A 58 -4.03 -2.55 -1.14
N ILE A 59 -2.84 -2.66 -0.56
CA ILE A 59 -1.59 -2.87 -1.29
C ILE A 59 -0.92 -4.09 -0.71
N GLN A 60 -0.68 -5.09 -1.55
CA GLN A 60 0.05 -6.30 -1.17
C GLN A 60 1.53 -6.10 -1.47
N ILE A 61 2.39 -6.37 -0.49
CA ILE A 61 3.84 -6.41 -0.67
C ILE A 61 4.33 -7.82 -0.37
N SER A 62 5.13 -8.37 -1.26
CA SER A 62 5.84 -9.62 -1.01
C SER A 62 6.99 -9.35 -0.04
N LYS A 63 7.10 -10.19 0.99
CA LYS A 63 8.31 -10.28 1.81
C LYS A 63 9.31 -11.12 1.01
N LYS A 64 10.21 -10.44 0.28
CA LYS A 64 11.33 -11.09 -0.41
C LYS A 64 12.44 -11.36 0.59
#